data_AF-A0A924B0Q5-F1
#
_entry.id   AF-A0A924B0Q5-F1
#
_cell.length_a   1.000
_cell.length_b   1.000
_cell.length_c   1.000
_cell.angle_alpha   90.00
_cell.angle_beta   90.00
_cell.angle_gamma   90.00
#
_symmetry.space_group_name_H-M   'P 1'
#
loop_
_entity.id
_entity.type
_entity.pdbx_description
1 polymer ?
#
loop_
_entity_poly.entity_id
_entity_poly.type
_entity_poly.pdbx_seq_one_letter_code
_entity_poly.pdbx_strand_id
1 'polypeptide(L)'
;MTKGTPFFLPQYRNFKNFYKRGKRTAYLLVSLLMISCTQLQDAAHEEFKYSFSEGFCETGEKSFSNLNQMCSALQNNSYNNGCAQAQRQSYFNSKCSGSFTPSSVVRPLFGVRL
;
A
#
# COMPACT_ATOMS: atom_id res chain seq x y z
N MET A 1 1.57 18.44 -12.56
CA MET A 1 2.18 19.27 -11.50
C MET A 1 1.48 18.97 -10.19
N THR A 2 1.92 17.96 -9.46
CA THR A 2 1.40 17.62 -8.12
C THR A 2 2.48 17.95 -7.10
N LYS A 3 2.16 18.87 -6.20
CA LYS A 3 3.07 19.42 -5.19
C LYS A 3 3.38 18.32 -4.16
N GLY A 4 4.64 17.89 -4.11
CA GLY A 4 5.14 16.97 -3.10
C GLY A 4 5.15 17.64 -1.72
N THR A 5 4.52 16.99 -0.74
CA THR A 5 4.60 17.38 0.66
C THR A 5 5.92 16.88 1.26
N PRO A 6 6.69 17.73 1.96
CA PRO A 6 7.95 17.31 2.56
C PRO A 6 7.71 16.47 3.82
N PHE A 7 8.37 15.30 3.83
CA PHE A 7 8.40 14.35 4.92
C PHE A 7 9.27 14.90 6.06
N PHE A 8 8.64 15.26 7.18
CA PHE A 8 9.33 15.77 8.37
C PHE A 8 9.83 14.58 9.21
N LEU A 9 11.12 14.29 9.14
CA LEU A 9 11.77 13.33 10.04
C LEU A 9 12.10 14.01 11.36
N PRO A 10 11.62 13.53 12.52
CA PRO A 10 12.10 14.02 13.80
C PRO A 10 13.52 13.51 14.07
N GLN A 11 14.45 14.45 14.24
CA GLN A 11 15.81 14.21 14.68
C GLN A 11 15.83 13.56 16.07
N TYR A 12 16.45 12.38 16.16
CA TYR A 12 16.74 11.68 17.41
C TYR A 12 17.70 12.50 18.28
N ARG A 13 17.17 13.15 19.32
CA ARG A 13 18.01 13.75 20.38
C ARG A 13 18.46 12.67 21.36
N ASN A 14 19.79 12.58 21.49
CA ASN A 14 20.51 11.73 22.41
C ASN A 14 20.35 12.28 23.84
N PHE A 15 19.51 11.66 24.68
CA PHE A 15 19.42 11.98 26.10
C PHE A 15 20.21 10.95 26.93
N LYS A 16 21.53 11.13 26.94
CA LYS A 16 22.36 10.53 27.98
C LYS A 16 22.41 11.48 29.18
N ASN A 17 22.16 10.90 30.35
CA ASN A 17 22.56 11.33 31.69
C ASN A 17 21.84 12.53 32.31
N PHE A 18 20.95 12.26 33.27
CA PHE A 18 20.90 13.01 34.54
C PHE A 18 20.28 12.12 35.64
N TYR A 19 21.02 11.08 36.05
CA TYR A 19 20.70 10.31 37.26
C TYR A 19 21.61 10.80 38.41
N LYS A 20 21.08 11.67 39.27
CA LYS A 20 21.75 12.03 40.53
C LYS A 20 20.72 12.11 41.67
N ARG A 21 20.73 11.03 42.47
CA ARG A 21 20.69 11.01 43.95
C ARG A 21 19.65 11.93 44.64
N GLY A 22 18.63 11.32 45.23
CA GLY A 22 17.90 11.99 46.32
C GLY A 22 16.63 11.31 46.84
N LYS A 23 16.81 10.35 47.76
CA LYS A 23 15.95 10.14 48.95
C LYS A 23 14.47 9.76 48.74
N ARG A 24 14.25 8.43 48.69
CA ARG A 24 13.36 7.65 49.58
C ARG A 24 12.23 8.43 50.28
N THR A 25 11.10 8.72 49.62
CA THR A 25 9.74 8.85 50.21
C THR A 25 8.74 9.37 49.17
N ALA A 26 8.33 8.53 48.21
CA ALA A 26 7.14 8.82 47.35
C ALA A 26 6.65 7.60 46.53
N TYR A 27 7.12 6.38 46.82
CA TYR A 27 6.94 5.21 45.93
C TYR A 27 5.65 4.41 46.14
N LEU A 28 4.56 5.03 46.62
CA LEU A 28 3.30 4.30 46.88
C LEU A 28 2.05 4.83 46.15
N LEU A 29 2.14 5.92 45.37
CA LEU A 29 1.01 6.41 44.58
C LEU A 29 1.31 6.67 43.08
N VAL A 30 2.55 6.43 42.62
CA VAL A 30 2.96 6.74 41.24
C VAL A 30 3.21 5.47 40.40
N SER A 31 2.86 4.28 40.92
CA SER A 31 3.15 2.99 40.26
C SER A 31 1.98 2.44 39.43
N LEU A 32 0.82 3.10 39.42
CA LEU A 32 -0.43 2.59 38.82
C LEU A 32 -0.82 3.21 37.47
N LEU A 33 0.03 4.09 36.90
CA LEU A 33 -0.27 4.85 35.67
C LEU A 33 0.67 4.56 34.49
N MET A 34 1.51 3.52 34.56
CA MET A 34 2.50 3.23 33.50
C MET A 34 2.26 1.90 32.76
N ILE A 35 1.11 1.24 32.97
CA ILE A 35 0.68 0.09 32.15
C ILE A 35 -0.29 0.58 31.07
N SER A 36 0.11 1.62 30.33
CA SER A 36 -0.52 1.95 29.05
C SER A 36 0.30 1.28 27.98
N CYS A 37 -0.03 0.00 27.77
CA CYS A 37 0.51 -0.86 26.73
C CYS A 37 0.60 -0.08 25.41
N THR A 38 1.83 0.20 24.97
CA THR A 38 2.11 0.79 23.66
C THR A 38 1.82 -0.31 22.65
N GLN A 39 0.59 -0.35 22.15
CA GLN A 39 0.30 -1.10 20.93
C GLN A 39 0.93 -0.32 19.78
N LEU A 40 2.18 -0.69 19.46
CA LEU A 40 2.79 -0.39 18.18
C LEU A 40 1.89 -1.08 17.15
N GLN A 41 0.91 -0.35 16.62
CA GLN A 41 0.16 -0.81 15.46
C GLN A 41 1.17 -0.77 14.32
N ASP A 42 1.79 -1.92 14.04
CA ASP A 42 2.26 -2.22 12.70
C ASP A 42 1.09 -1.91 11.79
N ALA A 43 1.16 -0.75 11.11
CA ALA A 43 0.21 -0.38 10.10
C ALA A 43 0.31 -1.49 9.06
N ALA A 44 -0.58 -2.47 9.15
CA ALA A 44 -0.63 -3.62 8.26
C ALA A 44 -0.73 -3.06 6.85
N HIS A 45 0.41 -3.05 6.15
CA HIS A 45 0.49 -2.56 4.81
C HIS A 45 -0.22 -3.60 3.96
N GLU A 46 -1.51 -3.38 3.68
CA GLU A 46 -2.29 -4.26 2.84
C GLU A 46 -1.66 -4.30 1.44
N GLU A 47 -1.05 -5.43 1.09
CA GLU A 47 -0.57 -5.67 -0.25
C GLU A 47 -1.75 -6.05 -1.16
N PHE A 48 -1.99 -5.21 -2.17
CA PHE A 48 -2.99 -5.47 -3.19
C PHE A 48 -2.36 -6.32 -4.28
N LYS A 49 -2.72 -7.60 -4.36
CA LYS A 49 -2.14 -8.53 -5.32
C LYS A 49 -3.18 -9.39 -6.01
N TYR A 50 -2.90 -9.77 -7.26
CA TYR A 50 -3.69 -10.76 -7.99
C TYR A 50 -2.84 -11.54 -9.00
N SER A 51 -3.30 -12.74 -9.34
CA SER A 51 -2.84 -13.54 -10.46
C SER A 51 -4.03 -14.37 -10.95
N PHE A 52 -4.40 -14.17 -12.21
CA PHE A 52 -5.52 -14.88 -12.85
C PHE A 52 -5.05 -15.65 -14.07
N SER A 53 -5.72 -16.78 -14.31
CA SER A 53 -5.49 -17.69 -15.44
C SER A 53 -6.83 -18.16 -16.02
N GLU A 54 -6.96 -18.11 -17.34
CA GLU A 54 -8.12 -18.55 -18.11
C GLU A 54 -7.64 -19.45 -19.25
N GLY A 55 -7.75 -20.77 -19.06
CA GLY A 55 -7.20 -21.76 -19.99
C GLY A 55 -5.67 -21.68 -20.05
N PHE A 56 -5.14 -21.32 -21.23
CA PHE A 56 -3.70 -21.14 -21.47
C PHE A 56 -3.25 -19.68 -21.41
N CYS A 57 -4.10 -18.76 -20.92
CA CYS A 57 -3.84 -17.33 -20.89
C CYS A 57 -3.69 -16.84 -19.45
N GLU A 58 -2.56 -16.23 -19.12
CA GLU A 58 -2.25 -15.76 -17.77
C GLU A 58 -1.96 -14.25 -17.71
N THR A 59 -2.45 -13.62 -16.64
CA THR A 59 -2.14 -12.21 -16.33
C THR A 59 -0.74 -12.05 -15.71
N GLY A 60 -0.21 -13.11 -15.11
CA GLY A 60 0.97 -13.09 -14.24
C GLY A 60 0.70 -12.47 -12.87
N GLU A 61 1.67 -12.57 -11.96
CA GLU A 61 1.55 -11.97 -10.63
C GLU A 61 1.68 -10.45 -10.69
N LYS A 62 0.68 -9.75 -10.14
CA LYS A 62 0.65 -8.29 -10.03
C LYS A 62 0.55 -7.90 -8.56
N SER A 63 1.33 -6.89 -8.16
CA SER A 63 1.33 -6.34 -6.79
C SER A 63 1.35 -4.82 -6.82
N PHE A 64 0.59 -4.19 -5.93
CA PHE A 64 0.39 -2.76 -5.87
C PHE A 64 0.44 -2.25 -4.43
N SER A 65 0.91 -1.01 -4.26
CA SER A 65 0.96 -0.34 -2.96
C SER A 65 -0.40 0.26 -2.55
N ASN A 66 -1.35 0.34 -3.46
CA ASN A 66 -2.69 0.86 -3.16
C ASN A 66 -3.76 0.28 -4.08
N LEU A 67 -5.00 0.30 -3.58
CA LEU A 67 -6.18 -0.21 -4.24
C LEU A 67 -6.43 0.44 -5.61
N ASN A 68 -6.23 1.75 -5.74
CA ASN A 68 -6.52 2.47 -6.98
C ASN A 68 -5.63 2.01 -8.16
N GLN A 69 -4.33 1.78 -7.89
CA GLN A 69 -3.41 1.22 -8.87
C GLN A 69 -3.85 -0.19 -9.31
N MET A 70 -4.25 -1.04 -8.36
CA MET A 70 -4.77 -2.38 -8.68
C MET A 70 -6.04 -2.29 -9.56
N CYS A 71 -6.99 -1.43 -9.20
CA CYS A 71 -8.23 -1.25 -9.96
C CYS A 71 -8.01 -0.72 -11.38
N SER A 72 -7.03 0.18 -11.55
CA SER A 72 -6.61 0.66 -12.86
C SER A 72 -5.92 -0.45 -13.67
N ALA A 73 -5.09 -1.25 -13.02
CA ALA A 73 -4.39 -2.37 -13.65
C ALA A 73 -5.36 -3.46 -14.12
N LEU A 74 -6.38 -3.81 -13.32
CA LEU A 74 -7.41 -4.79 -13.69
C LEU A 74 -8.11 -4.44 -15.00
N GLN A 75 -8.27 -3.16 -15.32
CA GLN A 75 -8.92 -2.72 -16.55
C GLN A 75 -7.95 -2.65 -17.75
N ASN A 76 -6.65 -2.66 -17.55
CA ASN A 76 -5.68 -2.52 -18.64
C ASN A 76 -5.40 -3.86 -19.33
N ASN A 77 -5.88 -4.05 -20.55
CA ASN A 77 -5.68 -5.31 -21.27
C ASN A 77 -4.21 -5.56 -21.60
N SER A 78 -3.44 -4.53 -21.99
CA SER A 78 -2.01 -4.69 -22.28
C SER A 78 -1.22 -5.14 -21.04
N TYR A 79 -1.56 -4.63 -19.86
CA TYR A 79 -0.90 -5.01 -18.62
C TYR A 79 -1.22 -6.44 -18.17
N ASN A 80 -2.40 -6.93 -18.54
CA ASN A 80 -2.89 -8.29 -18.24
C ASN A 80 -2.72 -9.27 -19.40
N ASN A 81 -1.86 -8.96 -20.38
CA ASN A 81 -1.62 -9.80 -21.56
C ASN A 81 -2.89 -10.11 -22.39
N GLY A 82 -3.95 -9.31 -22.25
CA GLY A 82 -5.25 -9.57 -22.84
C GLY A 82 -6.02 -10.74 -22.19
N CYS A 83 -5.52 -11.31 -21.08
CA CYS A 83 -6.06 -12.51 -20.47
C CYS A 83 -7.14 -12.25 -19.40
N ALA A 84 -7.87 -13.31 -19.05
CA ALA A 84 -8.66 -13.42 -17.82
C ALA A 84 -9.69 -12.29 -17.63
N GLN A 85 -10.34 -11.83 -18.70
CA GLN A 85 -11.20 -10.64 -18.63
C GLN A 85 -12.36 -10.82 -17.64
N ALA A 86 -13.04 -11.97 -17.68
CA ALA A 86 -14.17 -12.25 -16.79
C ALA A 86 -13.76 -12.27 -15.31
N GLN A 87 -12.61 -12.89 -15.00
CA GLN A 87 -12.06 -12.95 -13.64
C GLN A 87 -11.64 -11.56 -13.16
N ARG A 88 -10.98 -10.77 -14.02
CA ARG A 88 -10.63 -9.37 -13.72
C ARG A 88 -11.85 -8.52 -13.46
N GLN A 89 -12.92 -8.67 -14.25
CA GLN A 89 -14.17 -7.95 -14.05
C GLN A 89 -14.85 -8.34 -12.74
N SER A 90 -14.93 -9.64 -12.44
CA SER A 90 -15.48 -10.14 -11.18
C SER A 90 -14.71 -9.59 -9.97
N TYR A 91 -13.38 -9.63 -10.04
CA TYR A 91 -12.52 -9.12 -8.99
C TYR A 91 -12.64 -7.60 -8.84
N PHE A 92 -12.70 -6.86 -9.95
CA PHE A 92 -12.96 -5.43 -9.96
C PHE A 92 -14.29 -5.10 -9.26
N ASN A 93 -15.39 -5.77 -9.62
CA ASN A 93 -16.69 -5.52 -8.99
C ASN A 93 -16.70 -5.81 -7.47
N SER A 94 -15.81 -6.70 -7.00
CA SER A 94 -15.71 -7.04 -5.57
C SER A 94 -14.84 -6.09 -4.75
N LYS A 95 -13.90 -5.36 -5.38
CA LYS A 95 -12.88 -4.56 -4.68
C LYS A 95 -12.88 -3.08 -5.06
N CYS A 96 -13.35 -2.76 -6.26
CA CYS A 96 -13.23 -1.45 -6.88
C CYS A 96 -14.61 -0.80 -7.00
N SER A 97 -14.64 0.53 -6.89
CA SER A 97 -15.85 1.31 -7.19
C SER A 97 -15.91 1.66 -8.67
N GLY A 98 -17.12 1.87 -9.19
CA GLY A 98 -17.36 2.29 -10.58
C GLY A 98 -17.68 1.12 -11.52
N SER A 99 -17.42 1.31 -12.80
CA SER A 99 -17.73 0.32 -13.85
C SER A 99 -16.46 -0.19 -14.51
N PHE A 100 -16.38 -1.50 -14.68
CA PHE A 100 -15.26 -2.13 -15.38
C PHE A 100 -15.31 -1.82 -16.88
N THR A 101 -14.32 -1.05 -17.35
CA THR A 101 -14.17 -0.69 -18.77
C THR A 101 -12.79 -1.10 -19.26
N PRO A 102 -12.66 -2.29 -19.89
CA PRO A 102 -11.35 -2.79 -20.28
C PRO A 102 -10.74 -1.89 -21.36
N SER A 103 -9.58 -1.32 -21.05
CA SER A 103 -8.84 -0.45 -21.96
C SER A 103 -7.87 -1.29 -22.80
N SER A 104 -8.07 -1.22 -24.11
CA SER A 104 -7.06 -1.63 -25.08
C SER A 104 -6.21 -0.41 -25.35
N VAL A 105 -5.15 -0.19 -24.56
CA VAL A 105 -4.12 0.79 -24.93
C VAL A 105 -3.40 0.20 -26.15
N VAL A 106 -3.98 0.40 -27.33
CA VAL A 106 -3.28 0.22 -28.59
C VAL A 106 -2.19 1.29 -28.53
N ARG A 107 -0.95 0.91 -28.19
CA ARG A 107 0.18 1.81 -28.39
C ARG A 107 0.12 2.20 -29.86
N PRO A 108 -0.07 3.49 -30.21
CA PRO A 108 0.00 3.87 -31.61
C PRO A 108 1.39 3.46 -32.11
N LEU A 109 1.43 2.55 -33.08
CA LEU A 109 2.62 2.09 -33.81
C LEU A 109 3.19 3.22 -34.69
N PHE A 110 3.15 4.46 -34.24
CA PHE A 110 3.63 5.62 -34.97
C PHE A 110 4.97 6.06 -34.39
N GLY A 111 6.00 5.31 -34.79
CA GLY A 111 7.40 5.62 -34.54
C GLY A 111 8.34 5.09 -35.62
N VAL A 112 7.82 4.65 -36.78
CA VAL A 112 8.66 4.42 -37.96
C VAL A 112 8.99 5.81 -38.53
N ARG A 113 10.14 6.37 -38.13
CA ARG A 113 10.79 7.38 -38.94
C ARG A 113 11.33 6.67 -40.18
N LEU A 114 10.64 6.86 -41.31
CA LEU A 114 11.23 6.64 -42.63
C LEU A 114 12.30 7.71 -42.88
#